data_AF-A0A1Y3Y3G5-F1
#
_entry.id   AF-A0A1Y3Y3G5-F1
#
_cell.length_a   1.000
_cell.length_b   1.000
_cell.length_c   1.000
_cell.angle_alpha   90.00
_cell.angle_beta   90.00
_cell.angle_gamma   90.00
#
_symmetry.space_group_name_H-M   'P 1'
#
loop_
_entity.id
_entity.type
_entity.pdbx_description
1 polymer ?
#
loop_
_entity_poly.entity_id
_entity_poly.type
_entity_poly.pdbx_seq_one_letter_code
_entity_poly.pdbx_strand_id
1 'polypeptide(L)'
;MRVPRKYPKLYEDREYAKKVLKTVAEDKFYSLGVLMGKQSQVLSEKYGITDIADFSKVFSNPVDTLFDYCRGFKGTLTDLRRQPDKVKAACDKLWEVYNLPRMSGPVDEFPYACHMTHIALYLSPKQFEELYWPYEKKWIERAAAAGSKVWIMLEGSWEKVWHHFLEVPKDSCILHIDDDDICKAKKELGDHQIIEGGLKVAAVRTQSIDKIKDDIKHVIDVCAPGDGFLFCTDKAWIAAARKVFKPLEIQGKGRTNA
;
A
#
# COMPACT_ATOMS: atom_id res chain seq x y z
N MET A 1 -16.75 -3.61 -31.40
CA MET A 1 -16.15 -4.97 -31.24
C MET A 1 -15.98 -5.25 -29.75
N ARG A 2 -16.62 -6.28 -29.20
CA ARG A 2 -16.45 -6.64 -27.78
C ARG A 2 -15.09 -7.32 -27.62
N VAL A 3 -14.23 -6.79 -26.74
CA VAL A 3 -12.96 -7.44 -26.39
C VAL A 3 -13.29 -8.79 -25.73
N PRO A 4 -12.68 -9.90 -26.18
CA PRO A 4 -12.91 -11.21 -25.55
C PRO A 4 -12.48 -11.18 -24.08
N ARG A 5 -13.23 -11.90 -23.22
CA ARG A 5 -12.92 -11.95 -21.79
C ARG A 5 -11.58 -12.64 -21.60
N LYS A 6 -10.73 -12.10 -20.70
CA LYS A 6 -9.39 -12.62 -20.41
C LYS A 6 -9.40 -14.09 -19.93
N TYR A 7 -10.47 -14.51 -19.24
CA TYR A 7 -10.64 -15.87 -18.70
C TYR A 7 -12.02 -16.43 -19.07
N PRO A 8 -12.23 -16.84 -20.33
CA PRO A 8 -13.57 -17.20 -20.84
C PRO A 8 -14.18 -18.39 -20.09
N LYS A 9 -13.37 -19.40 -19.74
CA LYS A 9 -13.78 -20.60 -18.98
C LYS A 9 -14.43 -20.30 -17.62
N LEU A 10 -14.08 -19.19 -16.96
CA LEU A 10 -14.70 -18.80 -15.69
C LEU A 10 -16.17 -18.36 -15.83
N TYR A 11 -16.63 -18.14 -17.06
CA TYR A 11 -17.99 -17.67 -17.34
C TYR A 11 -18.85 -18.72 -18.05
N GLU A 12 -18.25 -19.84 -18.46
CA GLU A 12 -18.91 -20.94 -19.15
C GLU A 12 -19.43 -21.99 -18.17
N ASP A 13 -18.69 -22.26 -17.08
CA ASP A 13 -19.06 -23.23 -16.05
C ASP A 13 -18.91 -22.62 -14.65
N ARG A 14 -20.03 -22.50 -13.93
CA ARG A 14 -20.07 -21.93 -12.57
C ARG A 14 -19.40 -22.81 -11.52
N GLU A 15 -19.51 -24.13 -11.62
CA GLU A 15 -18.90 -25.04 -10.65
C GLU A 15 -17.38 -25.09 -10.84
N TYR A 16 -16.92 -25.11 -12.09
CA TYR A 16 -15.51 -24.93 -12.41
C TYR A 16 -14.99 -23.58 -11.89
N ALA A 17 -15.71 -22.49 -12.18
CA ALA A 17 -15.31 -21.15 -11.72
C ALA A 17 -15.20 -21.08 -10.20
N LYS A 18 -16.19 -21.63 -9.48
CA LYS A 18 -16.18 -21.69 -8.00
C LYS A 18 -14.99 -22.48 -7.48
N LYS A 19 -14.67 -23.63 -8.08
CA LYS A 19 -13.51 -24.44 -7.70
C LYS A 19 -12.21 -23.67 -7.91
N VAL A 20 -12.01 -23.08 -9.09
CA VAL A 20 -10.80 -22.30 -9.42
C VAL A 20 -10.66 -21.09 -8.49
N LEU A 21 -11.73 -20.34 -8.25
CA LEU A 21 -11.69 -19.17 -7.37
C LEU A 21 -11.33 -19.54 -5.93
N LYS A 22 -11.81 -20.69 -5.42
CA LYS A 22 -11.39 -21.21 -4.11
C LYS A 22 -9.90 -21.52 -4.08
N THR A 23 -9.38 -22.25 -5.07
CA THR A 23 -7.95 -22.56 -5.14
C THR A 23 -7.09 -21.30 -5.24
N VAL A 24 -7.50 -20.31 -6.04
CA VAL A 24 -6.78 -19.03 -6.13
C VAL A 24 -6.84 -18.26 -4.81
N ALA A 25 -7.97 -18.31 -4.08
CA ALA A 25 -8.07 -17.68 -2.77
C ALA A 25 -7.16 -18.35 -1.74
N GLU A 26 -7.10 -19.69 -1.73
CA GLU A 26 -6.20 -20.48 -0.88
C GLU A 26 -4.72 -20.18 -1.20
N ASP A 27 -4.34 -20.13 -2.47
CA ASP A 27 -2.98 -19.82 -2.91
C ASP A 27 -2.59 -18.37 -2.58
N LYS A 28 -3.51 -17.42 -2.76
CA LYS A 28 -3.32 -16.03 -2.30
C LYS A 28 -3.14 -15.94 -0.80
N PHE A 29 -3.96 -16.66 -0.03
CA PHE A 29 -3.82 -16.71 1.42
C PHE A 29 -2.47 -17.30 1.84
N TYR A 30 -2.03 -18.38 1.20
CA TYR A 30 -0.74 -18.99 1.49
C TYR A 30 0.43 -18.06 1.14
N SER A 31 0.41 -17.46 -0.05
CA SER A 31 1.48 -16.55 -0.49
C SER A 31 1.59 -15.30 0.37
N LEU A 32 0.49 -14.58 0.59
CA LEU A 32 0.51 -13.33 1.36
C LEU A 32 0.55 -13.57 2.87
N GLY A 33 -0.20 -14.54 3.38
CA GLY A 33 -0.34 -14.79 4.82
C GLY A 33 0.75 -15.68 5.41
N VAL A 34 1.39 -16.55 4.62
CA VAL A 34 2.38 -17.51 5.13
C VAL A 34 3.77 -17.29 4.54
N LEU A 35 3.89 -17.20 3.21
CA LEU A 35 5.21 -17.07 2.58
C LEU A 35 5.87 -15.73 2.89
N MET A 36 5.13 -14.62 2.86
CA MET A 36 5.69 -13.31 3.22
C MET A 36 6.24 -13.31 4.65
N GLY A 37 5.47 -13.79 5.64
CA GLY A 37 5.95 -13.88 7.02
C GLY A 37 7.22 -14.75 7.18
N LYS A 38 7.30 -15.87 6.44
CA LYS A 38 8.52 -16.70 6.40
C LYS A 38 9.71 -15.96 5.77
N GLN A 39 9.47 -15.17 4.72
CA GLN A 39 10.51 -14.37 4.09
C GLN A 39 11.02 -13.30 5.06
N SER A 40 10.12 -12.55 5.71
CA SER A 40 10.46 -11.55 6.72
C SER A 40 11.25 -12.17 7.88
N GLN A 41 10.86 -13.37 8.35
CA GLN A 41 11.60 -14.09 9.38
C GLN A 41 13.03 -14.41 8.94
N VAL A 42 13.23 -14.95 7.73
CA VAL A 42 14.56 -15.25 7.20
C VAL A 42 15.40 -13.98 7.04
N LEU A 43 14.80 -12.88 6.57
CA LEU A 43 15.47 -11.59 6.43
C LEU A 43 15.94 -11.05 7.78
N SER A 44 15.08 -11.13 8.80
CA SER A 44 15.39 -10.70 10.16
C SER A 44 16.49 -11.55 10.79
N GLU A 45 16.34 -12.87 10.79
CA GLU A 45 17.27 -13.77 11.49
C GLU A 45 18.66 -13.81 10.85
N LYS A 46 18.74 -13.76 9.51
CA LYS A 46 20.02 -13.89 8.80
C LYS A 46 20.70 -12.56 8.51
N TYR A 47 19.93 -11.49 8.34
CA TYR A 47 20.46 -10.21 7.86
C TYR A 47 20.12 -9.03 8.77
N GLY A 48 19.32 -9.23 9.83
CA GLY A 48 18.87 -8.14 10.70
C GLY A 48 17.94 -7.15 10.00
N ILE A 49 17.35 -7.55 8.86
CA ILE A 49 16.44 -6.71 8.07
C ILE A 49 15.01 -7.00 8.53
N THR A 50 14.31 -5.98 8.99
CA THR A 50 12.92 -6.08 9.41
C THR A 50 12.05 -5.17 8.54
N ASP A 51 10.81 -5.58 8.29
CA ASP A 51 9.85 -4.78 7.56
C ASP A 51 9.28 -3.69 8.47
N ILE A 52 9.14 -2.47 7.97
CA ILE A 52 8.49 -1.38 8.73
C ILE A 52 6.99 -1.63 8.91
N ALA A 53 6.39 -2.38 7.98
CA ALA A 53 4.97 -2.63 7.87
C ALA A 53 4.66 -4.12 7.74
N ASP A 54 3.59 -4.58 8.41
CA ASP A 54 3.07 -5.93 8.31
C ASP A 54 1.96 -6.02 7.26
N PHE A 55 2.31 -6.53 6.08
CA PHE A 55 1.37 -6.74 4.98
C PHE A 55 0.33 -7.85 5.24
N SER A 56 0.43 -8.60 6.34
CA SER A 56 -0.66 -9.46 6.79
C SER A 56 -1.76 -8.67 7.53
N LYS A 57 -1.46 -7.44 7.97
CA LYS A 57 -2.35 -6.54 8.73
C LYS A 57 -2.77 -5.32 7.91
N VAL A 58 -3.10 -5.55 6.64
CA VAL A 58 -3.56 -4.50 5.72
C VAL A 58 -4.95 -4.03 6.12
N PHE A 59 -5.09 -2.72 6.28
CA PHE A 59 -6.37 -2.04 6.29
C PHE A 59 -6.86 -1.81 4.87
N SER A 60 -8.15 -2.04 4.64
CA SER A 60 -8.82 -1.70 3.39
C SER A 60 -9.96 -0.75 3.69
N ASN A 61 -9.83 0.51 3.28
CA ASN A 61 -10.91 1.47 3.40
C ASN A 61 -12.17 0.91 2.68
N PRO A 62 -13.39 1.09 3.23
CA PRO A 62 -14.60 0.61 2.57
C PRO A 62 -14.78 1.11 1.13
N VAL A 63 -14.32 2.32 0.82
CA VAL A 63 -14.39 2.87 -0.54
C VAL A 63 -13.41 2.15 -1.48
N ASP A 64 -12.19 1.87 -1.02
CA ASP A 64 -11.22 1.04 -1.76
C ASP A 64 -11.75 -0.39 -1.96
N THR A 65 -12.37 -0.97 -0.93
CA THR A 65 -12.97 -2.31 -1.02
C THR A 65 -14.05 -2.37 -2.11
N LEU A 66 -14.91 -1.35 -2.18
CA LEU A 66 -15.93 -1.24 -3.23
C LEU A 66 -15.29 -1.11 -4.62
N PHE A 67 -14.21 -0.32 -4.71
CA PHE A 67 -13.45 -0.08 -5.93
C PHE A 67 -12.73 -1.32 -6.45
N ASP A 68 -11.96 -1.99 -5.60
CA ASP A 68 -11.10 -3.11 -5.97
C ASP A 68 -11.89 -4.38 -6.26
N TYR A 69 -12.92 -4.67 -5.45
CA TYR A 69 -13.53 -6.00 -5.43
C TYR A 69 -14.98 -6.04 -5.94
N CYS A 70 -15.72 -4.94 -5.91
CA CYS A 70 -17.15 -4.97 -6.20
C CYS A 70 -17.53 -4.29 -7.51
N ARG A 71 -17.08 -3.05 -7.73
CA ARG A 71 -17.58 -2.19 -8.82
C ARG A 71 -16.52 -1.86 -9.85
N GLY A 72 -15.24 -2.02 -9.52
CA GLY A 72 -14.13 -1.62 -10.39
C GLY A 72 -14.06 -0.10 -10.57
N PHE A 73 -13.05 0.35 -11.30
CA PHE A 73 -12.82 1.78 -11.57
C PHE A 73 -14.07 2.50 -12.12
N LYS A 74 -14.58 2.04 -13.27
CA LYS A 74 -15.70 2.68 -13.96
C LYS A 74 -16.99 2.64 -13.12
N GLY A 75 -17.26 1.51 -12.46
CA GLY A 75 -18.49 1.32 -11.69
C GLY A 75 -18.51 2.26 -10.50
N THR A 76 -17.43 2.27 -9.72
CA THR A 76 -17.34 3.06 -8.48
C THR A 76 -17.46 4.55 -8.74
N LEU A 77 -16.70 5.08 -9.72
CA LEU A 77 -16.79 6.50 -10.07
C LEU A 77 -18.17 6.88 -10.64
N THR A 78 -18.83 5.96 -11.36
CA THR A 78 -20.20 6.20 -11.83
C THR A 78 -21.19 6.27 -10.67
N ASP A 79 -21.05 5.38 -9.68
CA ASP A 79 -21.94 5.33 -8.52
C ASP A 79 -21.74 6.52 -7.59
N LEU A 80 -20.50 6.92 -7.34
CA LEU A 80 -20.16 8.11 -6.55
C LEU A 80 -20.84 9.38 -7.11
N ARG A 81 -21.01 9.46 -8.42
CA ARG A 81 -21.70 10.58 -9.07
C ARG A 81 -23.22 10.45 -9.07
N ARG A 82 -23.76 9.25 -9.33
CA ARG A 82 -25.20 9.04 -9.60
C ARG A 82 -26.01 8.63 -8.37
N GLN A 83 -25.37 8.02 -7.39
CA GLN A 83 -26.01 7.45 -6.20
C GLN A 83 -25.07 7.46 -4.97
N PRO A 84 -24.50 8.63 -4.59
CA PRO A 84 -23.55 8.72 -3.49
C PRO A 84 -24.10 8.17 -2.16
N ASP A 85 -25.39 8.38 -1.85
CA ASP A 85 -26.00 7.87 -0.62
C ASP A 85 -25.97 6.34 -0.54
N LYS A 86 -26.16 5.66 -1.68
CA LYS A 86 -26.06 4.19 -1.74
C LYS A 86 -24.62 3.72 -1.60
N VAL A 87 -23.65 4.48 -2.12
CA VAL A 87 -22.23 4.19 -1.91
C VAL A 87 -21.89 4.30 -0.42
N LYS A 88 -22.34 5.37 0.25
CA LYS A 88 -22.14 5.56 1.69
C LYS A 88 -22.76 4.42 2.50
N ALA A 89 -24.03 4.09 2.25
CA ALA A 89 -24.69 2.97 2.93
C ALA A 89 -23.96 1.62 2.71
N ALA A 90 -23.42 1.38 1.51
CA ALA A 90 -22.61 0.19 1.24
C ALA A 90 -21.28 0.22 2.02
N CYS A 91 -20.61 1.38 2.07
CA CYS A 91 -19.36 1.56 2.82
C CYS A 91 -19.59 1.36 4.33
N ASP A 92 -20.68 1.89 4.89
CA ASP A 92 -21.03 1.69 6.29
C ASP A 92 -21.29 0.21 6.60
N LYS A 93 -21.96 -0.51 5.68
CA LYS A 93 -22.18 -1.94 5.88
C LYS A 93 -20.88 -2.74 5.77
N LEU A 94 -20.02 -2.43 4.80
CA LEU A 94 -18.69 -3.04 4.67
C LEU A 94 -17.86 -2.80 5.93
N TRP A 95 -17.87 -1.57 6.44
CA TRP A 95 -17.19 -1.21 7.68
C TRP A 95 -17.67 -2.08 8.86
N GLU A 96 -18.99 -2.22 9.02
CA GLU A 96 -19.59 -3.01 10.09
C GLU A 96 -19.23 -4.50 10.01
N VAL A 97 -19.33 -5.10 8.83
CA VAL A 97 -19.21 -6.58 8.67
C VAL A 97 -17.79 -7.06 8.40
N TYR A 98 -16.92 -6.20 7.88
CA TYR A 98 -15.58 -6.58 7.44
C TYR A 98 -14.48 -5.92 8.29
N ASN A 99 -14.54 -4.60 8.47
CA ASN A 99 -13.46 -3.86 9.12
C ASN A 99 -13.54 -3.96 10.66
N LEU A 100 -14.70 -3.68 11.26
CA LEU A 100 -14.85 -3.70 12.72
C LEU A 100 -14.45 -5.03 13.37
N PRO A 101 -14.83 -6.21 12.85
CA PRO A 101 -14.39 -7.47 13.42
C PRO A 101 -12.87 -7.63 13.38
N ARG A 102 -12.22 -7.21 12.28
CA ARG A 102 -10.75 -7.28 12.15
C ARG A 102 -10.03 -6.29 13.08
N MET A 103 -10.68 -5.20 13.44
CA MET A 103 -10.15 -4.21 14.39
C MET A 103 -10.37 -4.59 15.86
N SER A 104 -11.01 -5.73 16.16
CA SER A 104 -11.20 -6.16 17.55
C SER A 104 -9.97 -6.84 18.18
N GLY A 105 -9.00 -7.26 17.37
CA GLY A 105 -7.77 -7.90 17.84
C GLY A 105 -6.77 -6.94 18.46
N PRO A 106 -5.64 -7.45 18.98
CA PRO A 106 -4.55 -6.61 19.48
C PRO A 106 -3.94 -5.75 18.35
N VAL A 107 -3.28 -4.67 18.75
CA VAL A 107 -2.45 -3.84 17.86
C VAL A 107 -1.01 -4.07 18.25
N ASP A 108 -0.18 -4.39 17.26
CA ASP A 108 1.24 -4.55 17.50
C ASP A 108 1.89 -3.17 17.54
N GLU A 109 2.86 -3.00 18.43
CA GLU A 109 3.68 -1.79 18.48
C GLU A 109 4.60 -1.69 17.27
N PHE A 110 5.11 -2.83 16.78
CA PHE A 110 5.94 -2.95 15.57
C PHE A 110 6.00 -4.43 15.14
N PRO A 111 6.06 -4.76 13.83
CA PRO A 111 5.88 -3.89 12.66
C PRO A 111 4.48 -3.27 12.57
N TYR A 112 4.37 -2.13 11.89
CA TYR A 112 3.13 -1.34 11.86
C TYR A 112 2.08 -1.94 10.92
N ALA A 113 0.80 -1.77 11.23
CA ALA A 113 -0.27 -2.06 10.28
C ALA A 113 -0.20 -1.09 9.09
N CYS A 114 -0.60 -1.54 7.90
CA CYS A 114 -0.44 -0.75 6.68
C CYS A 114 -1.71 -0.58 5.85
N HIS A 115 -1.71 0.41 4.97
CA HIS A 115 -2.78 0.65 4.01
C HIS A 115 -2.20 0.99 2.63
N MET A 116 -2.64 0.24 1.63
CA MET A 116 -2.43 0.53 0.21
C MET A 116 -3.68 1.21 -0.33
N THR A 117 -3.61 2.52 -0.56
CA THR A 117 -4.79 3.29 -1.00
C THR A 117 -4.91 3.24 -2.51
N HIS A 118 -6.10 3.12 -3.10
CA HIS A 118 -6.24 3.04 -4.56
C HIS A 118 -7.21 4.08 -5.16
N ILE A 119 -8.30 4.41 -4.46
CA ILE A 119 -9.35 5.31 -5.00
C ILE A 119 -9.21 6.76 -4.55
N ALA A 120 -8.52 7.02 -3.43
CA ALA A 120 -8.53 8.33 -2.77
C ALA A 120 -8.12 9.49 -3.69
N LEU A 121 -7.11 9.31 -4.56
CA LEU A 121 -6.69 10.35 -5.51
C LEU A 121 -7.81 10.79 -6.48
N TYR A 122 -8.78 9.92 -6.76
CA TYR A 122 -9.89 10.18 -7.68
C TYR A 122 -11.10 10.83 -7.00
N LEU A 123 -11.12 10.93 -5.67
CA LEU A 123 -12.18 11.59 -4.92
C LEU A 123 -11.98 13.11 -4.94
N SER A 124 -13.06 13.89 -5.03
CA SER A 124 -12.98 15.31 -4.69
C SER A 124 -12.70 15.48 -3.18
N PRO A 125 -12.16 16.62 -2.72
CA PRO A 125 -11.96 16.85 -1.27
C PRO A 125 -13.22 16.59 -0.45
N LYS A 126 -14.38 17.10 -0.91
CA LYS A 126 -15.68 16.82 -0.29
C LYS A 126 -16.00 15.32 -0.21
N GLN A 127 -15.78 14.57 -1.30
CA GLN A 127 -16.03 13.13 -1.29
C GLN A 127 -15.07 12.40 -0.36
N PHE A 128 -13.81 12.83 -0.28
CA PHE A 128 -12.82 12.28 0.64
C PHE A 128 -13.26 12.50 2.09
N GLU A 129 -13.61 13.74 2.46
CA GLU A 129 -14.11 14.13 3.78
C GLU A 129 -15.35 13.34 4.22
N GLU A 130 -16.32 13.15 3.32
CA GLU A 130 -17.60 12.52 3.66
C GLU A 130 -17.55 10.98 3.61
N LEU A 131 -16.76 10.40 2.70
CA LEU A 131 -16.82 8.97 2.37
C LEU A 131 -15.56 8.18 2.72
N TYR A 132 -14.40 8.82 2.82
CA TYR A 132 -13.12 8.12 2.97
C TYR A 132 -12.49 8.36 4.34
N TRP A 133 -12.30 9.64 4.67
CA TRP A 133 -11.60 10.09 5.87
C TRP A 133 -12.19 9.57 7.19
N PRO A 134 -13.52 9.48 7.39
CA PRO A 134 -14.05 9.02 8.68
C PRO A 134 -13.63 7.59 9.05
N TYR A 135 -13.46 6.71 8.05
CA TYR A 135 -12.98 5.35 8.28
C TYR A 135 -11.47 5.32 8.49
N GLU A 136 -10.73 6.10 7.70
CA GLU A 136 -9.28 6.23 7.78
C GLU A 136 -8.85 6.76 9.16
N LYS A 137 -9.44 7.88 9.57
CA LYS A 137 -9.23 8.53 10.86
C LYS A 137 -9.47 7.58 12.01
N LYS A 138 -10.59 6.83 11.98
CA LYS A 138 -10.92 5.86 13.04
C LYS A 138 -9.88 4.74 13.13
N TRP A 139 -9.32 4.30 12.02
CA TRP A 139 -8.28 3.28 12.02
C TRP A 139 -6.94 3.83 12.56
N ILE A 140 -6.55 5.03 12.13
CA ILE A 140 -5.37 5.75 12.63
C ILE A 140 -5.46 5.97 14.16
N GLU A 141 -6.57 6.55 14.62
CA GLU A 141 -6.78 6.87 16.04
C GLU A 141 -6.78 5.60 16.91
N ARG A 142 -7.29 4.49 16.39
CA ARG A 142 -7.23 3.20 17.09
C ARG A 142 -5.78 2.71 17.25
N ALA A 143 -4.97 2.78 16.19
CA ALA A 143 -3.57 2.38 16.27
C ALA A 143 -2.81 3.27 17.26
N ALA A 144 -3.01 4.59 17.17
CA ALA A 144 -2.41 5.58 18.06
C ALA A 144 -2.81 5.35 19.54
N ALA A 145 -4.09 5.08 19.82
CA ALA A 145 -4.56 4.79 21.18
C ALA A 145 -3.95 3.52 21.78
N ALA A 146 -3.47 2.60 20.94
CA ALA A 146 -2.76 1.39 21.35
C ALA A 146 -1.23 1.57 21.42
N GLY A 147 -0.72 2.80 21.25
CA GLY A 147 0.72 3.10 21.24
C GLY A 147 1.42 2.73 19.93
N SER A 148 0.67 2.43 18.87
CA SER A 148 1.21 2.07 17.55
C SER A 148 1.02 3.18 16.53
N LYS A 149 1.47 2.93 15.30
CA LYS A 149 1.34 3.81 14.13
C LYS A 149 0.71 3.04 12.98
N VAL A 150 0.29 3.78 11.97
CA VAL A 150 -0.06 3.19 10.69
C VAL A 150 0.87 3.68 9.59
N TRP A 151 1.24 2.77 8.71
CA TRP A 151 1.96 3.08 7.49
C TRP A 151 0.98 3.20 6.34
N ILE A 152 0.99 4.31 5.61
CA ILE A 152 0.02 4.59 4.54
C ILE A 152 0.76 4.94 3.27
N MET A 153 0.56 4.14 2.22
CA MET A 153 0.98 4.47 0.87
C MET A 153 -0.01 5.46 0.27
N LEU A 154 0.38 6.73 0.17
CA LEU A 154 -0.43 7.78 -0.45
C LEU A 154 -0.32 7.71 -1.98
N GLU A 155 -0.90 6.67 -2.60
CA GLU A 155 -0.78 6.43 -4.04
C GLU A 155 -1.30 7.63 -4.86
N GLY A 156 -0.51 8.05 -5.83
CA GLY A 156 -0.76 9.26 -6.61
C GLY A 156 -0.55 10.54 -5.80
N SER A 157 -1.48 11.49 -5.95
CA SER A 157 -1.39 12.83 -5.34
C SER A 157 -2.50 13.04 -4.30
N TRP A 158 -2.08 13.42 -3.11
CA TRP A 158 -2.89 13.61 -1.91
C TRP A 158 -2.83 15.04 -1.36
N GLU A 159 -2.05 15.94 -1.99
CA GLU A 159 -1.85 17.32 -1.54
C GLU A 159 -3.16 18.02 -1.11
N LYS A 160 -4.22 17.86 -1.90
CA LYS A 160 -5.54 18.46 -1.67
C LYS A 160 -6.22 18.07 -0.34
N VAL A 161 -5.76 17.01 0.33
CA VAL A 161 -6.36 16.43 1.54
C VAL A 161 -5.35 16.22 2.67
N TRP A 162 -4.10 16.66 2.52
CA TRP A 162 -3.05 16.50 3.53
C TRP A 162 -3.41 17.05 4.91
N HIS A 163 -4.13 18.17 4.96
CA HIS A 163 -4.53 18.83 6.20
C HIS A 163 -5.29 17.91 7.16
N HIS A 164 -5.96 16.87 6.66
CA HIS A 164 -6.63 15.86 7.49
C HIS A 164 -5.66 15.08 8.39
N PHE A 165 -4.43 14.80 7.92
CA PHE A 165 -3.42 14.10 8.73
C PHE A 165 -2.91 14.94 9.92
N LEU A 166 -3.25 16.23 9.98
CA LEU A 166 -3.02 17.10 11.15
C LEU A 166 -4.11 16.96 12.22
N GLU A 167 -5.27 16.37 11.88
CA GLU A 167 -6.37 16.16 12.83
C GLU A 167 -6.19 14.92 13.71
N VAL A 168 -5.38 13.96 13.27
CA VAL A 168 -5.06 12.74 14.01
C VAL A 168 -3.87 12.97 14.95
N PRO A 169 -3.67 12.12 15.97
CA PRO A 169 -2.58 12.30 16.93
C PRO A 169 -1.22 12.49 16.26
N LYS A 170 -0.36 13.29 16.88
CA LYS A 170 1.01 13.48 16.42
C LYS A 170 1.74 12.13 16.36
N ASP A 171 2.57 11.94 15.34
CA ASP A 171 3.36 10.73 15.11
C ASP A 171 2.52 9.44 14.96
N SER A 172 1.24 9.53 14.60
CA SER A 172 0.38 8.34 14.40
C SER A 172 0.51 7.73 13.01
N CYS A 173 1.06 8.47 12.04
CA CYS A 173 1.15 8.06 10.65
C CYS A 173 2.59 8.11 10.14
N ILE A 174 2.95 7.11 9.34
CA ILE A 174 4.05 7.15 8.39
C ILE A 174 3.41 7.31 7.01
N LEU A 175 3.60 8.48 6.41
CA LEU A 175 3.01 8.85 5.13
C LEU A 175 4.05 8.64 4.02
N HIS A 176 3.90 7.53 3.29
CA HIS A 176 4.74 7.22 2.15
C HIS A 176 4.27 8.03 0.94
N ILE A 177 5.09 8.97 0.51
CA ILE A 177 4.80 9.94 -0.54
C ILE A 177 5.10 9.34 -1.92
N ASP A 178 4.06 9.24 -2.74
CA ASP A 178 4.15 8.69 -4.09
C ASP A 178 4.47 9.74 -5.16
N ASP A 179 3.45 10.40 -5.74
CA ASP A 179 3.64 11.36 -6.84
C ASP A 179 3.77 12.81 -6.36
N ASP A 180 3.37 13.13 -5.13
CA ASP A 180 3.50 14.48 -4.59
C ASP A 180 4.97 14.93 -4.39
N ASP A 181 5.14 16.23 -4.16
CA ASP A 181 6.41 16.83 -3.77
C ASP A 181 6.70 16.54 -2.29
N ILE A 182 7.72 15.70 -2.05
CA ILE A 182 8.12 15.29 -0.71
C ILE A 182 8.70 16.45 0.13
N CYS A 183 9.39 17.40 -0.50
CA CYS A 183 9.95 18.56 0.20
C CYS A 183 8.82 19.46 0.72
N LYS A 184 7.76 19.61 -0.08
CA LYS A 184 6.54 20.31 0.33
C LYS A 184 5.78 19.53 1.40
N ALA A 185 5.59 18.22 1.23
CA ALA A 185 4.95 17.37 2.23
C ALA A 185 5.68 17.45 3.58
N LYS A 186 7.02 17.40 3.57
CA LYS A 186 7.83 17.57 4.78
C LYS A 186 7.61 18.91 5.46
N LYS A 187 7.55 19.99 4.69
CA LYS A 187 7.30 21.33 5.24
C LYS A 187 5.92 21.47 5.87
N GLU A 188 4.90 20.87 5.28
CA GLU A 188 3.51 21.06 5.70
C GLU A 188 3.05 20.06 6.78
N LEU A 189 3.58 18.83 6.75
CA LEU A 189 3.15 17.74 7.61
C LEU A 189 4.24 17.22 8.54
N GLY A 190 5.51 17.46 8.21
CA GLY A 190 6.66 16.79 8.83
C GLY A 190 6.96 17.18 10.28
N ASP A 191 6.30 18.22 10.82
CA ASP A 191 6.34 18.58 12.24
C ASP A 191 5.31 17.80 13.07
N HIS A 192 4.37 17.13 12.40
CA HIS A 192 3.23 16.44 13.01
C HIS A 192 3.14 14.95 12.65
N GLN A 193 3.51 14.55 11.44
CA GLN A 193 3.54 13.16 10.99
C GLN A 193 4.90 12.82 10.37
N ILE A 194 5.18 11.51 10.27
CA ILE A 194 6.43 11.01 9.68
C ILE A 194 6.25 10.95 8.17
N ILE A 195 7.17 11.58 7.43
CA ILE A 195 7.16 11.57 5.97
C ILE A 195 8.17 10.55 5.46
N GLU A 196 7.73 9.67 4.56
CA GLU A 196 8.57 8.65 3.95
C GLU A 196 8.63 8.80 2.42
N GLY A 197 9.82 8.58 1.84
CA GLY A 197 10.02 8.57 0.39
C GLY A 197 11.30 9.28 -0.04
N GLY A 198 11.35 9.72 -1.30
CA GLY A 198 12.41 10.58 -1.81
C GLY A 198 12.99 10.16 -3.15
N LEU A 199 13.37 8.89 -3.29
CA LEU A 199 13.93 8.38 -4.55
C LEU A 199 12.82 7.97 -5.52
N LYS A 200 12.64 8.73 -6.60
CA LYS A 200 11.71 8.36 -7.68
C LYS A 200 12.25 7.14 -8.45
N VAL A 201 11.58 5.99 -8.37
CA VAL A 201 11.99 4.74 -9.05
C VAL A 201 12.12 4.93 -10.56
N ALA A 202 11.25 5.74 -11.16
CA ALA A 202 11.32 6.06 -12.58
C ALA A 202 12.63 6.76 -12.97
N ALA A 203 13.19 7.60 -12.08
CA ALA A 203 14.45 8.30 -12.31
C ALA A 203 15.61 7.31 -12.44
N VAL A 204 15.63 6.24 -11.62
CA VAL A 204 16.68 5.22 -11.66
C VAL A 204 16.78 4.53 -13.02
N ARG A 205 15.68 4.47 -13.78
CA ARG A 205 15.68 3.90 -15.14
C ARG A 205 16.00 4.91 -16.24
N THR A 206 15.73 6.19 -16.01
CA THR A 206 15.67 7.20 -17.08
C THR A 206 16.75 8.28 -16.99
N GLN A 207 17.41 8.42 -15.83
CA GLN A 207 18.35 9.50 -15.56
C GLN A 207 19.77 8.98 -15.31
N SER A 208 20.75 9.90 -15.38
CA SER A 208 22.14 9.59 -15.04
C SER A 208 22.32 9.40 -13.53
N ILE A 209 23.33 8.62 -13.14
CA ILE A 209 23.69 8.42 -11.73
C ILE A 209 23.98 9.75 -11.03
N ASP A 210 24.64 10.69 -11.69
CA ASP A 210 24.96 11.99 -11.10
C ASP A 210 23.69 12.79 -10.81
N LYS A 211 22.74 12.83 -11.76
CA LYS A 211 21.44 13.47 -11.53
C LYS A 211 20.67 12.81 -10.39
N ILE A 212 20.67 11.47 -10.32
CA ILE A 212 20.02 10.75 -9.22
C ILE A 212 20.66 11.12 -7.87
N LYS A 213 21.99 11.20 -7.80
CA LYS A 213 22.69 11.62 -6.57
C LYS A 213 22.34 13.05 -6.18
N ASP A 214 22.30 13.97 -7.14
CA ASP A 214 21.93 15.37 -6.88
C ASP A 214 20.50 15.49 -6.37
N ASP A 215 19.55 14.77 -6.98
CA ASP A 215 18.15 14.75 -6.55
C ASP A 215 18.00 14.14 -5.15
N ILE A 216 18.69 13.02 -4.85
CA ILE A 216 18.71 12.42 -3.51
C ILE A 216 19.30 13.39 -2.49
N LYS A 217 20.43 14.03 -2.82
CA LYS A 217 21.07 15.01 -1.95
C LYS A 217 20.14 16.18 -1.65
N HIS A 218 19.45 16.69 -2.66
CA HIS A 218 18.47 17.77 -2.47
C HIS A 218 17.35 17.36 -1.49
N VAL A 219 16.77 16.17 -1.68
CA VAL A 219 15.72 15.67 -0.78
C VAL A 219 16.24 15.52 0.64
N ILE A 220 17.43 14.95 0.84
CA ILE A 220 18.04 14.79 2.17
C ILE A 220 18.33 16.16 2.80
N ASP A 221 18.93 17.09 2.05
CA ASP A 221 19.28 18.43 2.56
C ASP A 221 18.01 19.20 3.03
N VAL A 222 16.87 19.00 2.35
CA VAL A 222 15.60 19.64 2.72
C VAL A 222 14.86 18.88 3.82
N CYS A 223 14.84 17.55 3.78
CA CYS A 223 13.93 16.75 4.61
C CYS A 223 14.56 16.15 5.86
N ALA A 224 15.88 15.96 5.89
CA ALA A 224 16.57 15.40 7.04
C ALA A 224 16.67 16.33 8.27
N PRO A 225 16.71 17.68 8.14
CA PRO A 225 16.67 18.54 9.32
C PRO A 225 15.39 18.34 10.14
N GLY A 226 15.53 18.15 11.45
CA GLY A 226 14.44 17.84 12.37
C GLY A 226 14.17 16.35 12.52
N ASP A 227 13.00 15.99 13.04
CA ASP A 227 12.53 14.61 13.16
C ASP A 227 11.48 14.30 12.09
N GLY A 228 11.03 13.06 11.95
CA GLY A 228 9.87 12.72 11.11
C GLY A 228 10.16 12.65 9.60
N PHE A 229 11.32 12.10 9.23
CA PHE A 229 11.66 11.80 7.84
C PHE A 229 12.31 10.41 7.70
N LEU A 230 11.82 9.60 6.76
CA LEU A 230 12.37 8.30 6.38
C LEU A 230 12.68 8.31 4.88
N PHE A 231 13.96 8.20 4.51
CA PHE A 231 14.33 8.16 3.11
C PHE A 231 14.11 6.76 2.51
N CYS A 232 13.32 6.66 1.45
CA CYS A 232 13.15 5.42 0.68
C CYS A 232 12.77 5.72 -0.78
N THR A 233 12.35 4.68 -1.52
CA THR A 233 11.80 4.84 -2.88
C THR A 233 10.32 5.19 -2.87
N ASP A 234 9.87 6.05 -3.78
CA ASP A 234 8.47 6.44 -3.93
C ASP A 234 7.52 5.26 -4.24
N LYS A 235 8.00 4.23 -4.94
CA LYS A 235 7.21 3.05 -5.33
C LYS A 235 7.99 1.75 -5.11
N ALA A 236 7.27 0.63 -5.09
CA ALA A 236 7.90 -0.69 -5.05
C ALA A 236 8.64 -1.03 -6.36
N TRP A 237 9.77 -1.73 -6.25
CA TRP A 237 10.49 -2.27 -7.40
C TRP A 237 9.71 -3.44 -8.02
N ILE A 238 9.01 -3.18 -9.13
CA ILE A 238 8.21 -4.20 -9.82
C ILE A 238 9.02 -5.18 -10.69
N ALA A 239 10.32 -4.92 -10.87
CA ALA A 239 11.24 -5.84 -11.52
C ALA A 239 12.68 -5.54 -11.11
N ALA A 240 13.49 -6.57 -10.90
CA ALA A 240 14.93 -6.42 -10.93
C ALA A 240 15.34 -5.82 -12.28
N ALA A 241 16.23 -4.83 -12.27
CA ALA A 241 16.83 -4.33 -13.51
C ALA A 241 17.32 -5.54 -14.31
N ARG A 242 16.97 -5.62 -15.61
CA ARG A 242 17.52 -6.61 -16.55
C ARG A 242 19.03 -6.38 -16.70
N LYS A 243 19.82 -6.70 -15.69
CA LYS A 243 21.13 -7.29 -15.94
C LYS A 243 20.81 -8.71 -16.38
N VAL A 244 21.16 -9.00 -17.62
CA VAL A 244 21.17 -10.34 -18.19
C VAL A 244 21.46 -11.35 -17.08
N PHE A 245 20.47 -12.16 -16.71
CA PHE A 245 20.67 -13.30 -15.84
C PHE A 245 21.70 -14.17 -16.57
N LYS A 246 22.98 -14.08 -16.20
CA LYS A 246 23.88 -15.20 -16.45
C LYS A 246 23.37 -16.29 -15.49
N PRO A 247 22.93 -17.45 -15.98
CA PRO A 247 22.61 -18.56 -15.11
C PRO A 247 23.81 -18.76 -14.17
N LEU A 248 23.54 -18.86 -12.88
CA LEU A 248 24.53 -19.40 -11.95
C LEU A 248 24.92 -20.77 -12.51
N GLU A 249 26.13 -20.89 -13.05
CA GLU A 249 26.75 -22.19 -13.27
C GLU A 249 26.90 -22.81 -11.89
N ILE A 250 25.92 -23.64 -11.53
CA ILE A 250 26.08 -24.58 -10.44
C ILE A 250 27.21 -25.48 -10.91
N GLN A 251 28.43 -25.22 -10.41
CA GLN A 251 29.53 -26.16 -10.53
C GLN A 251 29.09 -27.45 -9.84
N GLY A 252 28.52 -28.35 -10.63
CA GLY A 252 28.31 -29.73 -10.22
C GLY A 252 29.68 -30.30 -9.92
N LYS A 253 30.00 -30.43 -8.63
CA LYS A 253 31.02 -31.39 -8.21
C LYS A 253 30.57 -32.73 -8.76
N GLY A 254 31.32 -33.22 -9.73
CA GLY A 254 31.06 -34.49 -10.39
C GLY A 254 30.81 -35.57 -9.37
N ARG A 255 29.65 -36.22 -9.47
CA ARG A 255 29.53 -37.59 -8.98
C ARG A 255 30.33 -38.44 -9.96
N THR A 256 31.54 -38.82 -9.55
CA THR A 256 32.26 -39.93 -10.14
C THR A 256 31.45 -41.19 -9.89
N ASN A 257 31.07 -41.88 -10.96
CA ASN A 257 30.55 -43.23 -10.91
C ASN A 257 31.62 -44.15 -10.33
N ALA A 258 31.25 -44.89 -9.30
CA ALA A 258 31.78 -46.21 -8.94
C ALA A 258 30.57 -47.03 -8.50
#